data_AF-A0A6S6TN39-F1
#
_entry.id   AF-A0A6S6TN39-F1
#
_cell.length_a   1.000
_cell.length_b   1.000
_cell.length_c   1.000
_cell.angle_alpha   90.00
_cell.angle_beta   90.00
_cell.angle_gamma   90.00
#
_symmetry.space_group_name_H-M   'P 1'
#
loop_
_entity.id
_entity.type
_entity.pdbx_description
1 polymer ?
#
loop_
_entity_poly.entity_id
_entity_poly.type
_entity_poly.pdbx_seq_one_letter_code
_entity_poly.pdbx_strand_id
1 'polypeptide(L)'
;MSKDMDDTIKRAEETLANLDAIANQSVEDAEQKIKKGIVQTIIWIAVTIAIYFIWGTTWFFWLSFAFNVIGVAGLVFAKVMMAKAYKARSEHAAIDDEFSDYLDNDEVEDREYDEKQKVLERLLNSLAEIALENGEIYDTDCREQMSDAVFNAFIFEKKDYVTPKTFGLYDKEGNDAVYTALNTYITTMLPLAKDANDEARLDMFQDDVENEDGETPDEFFGWIDVEDLARSR
;
A
#
# COMPACT_ATOMS: atom_id res chain seq x y z
N MET A 1 38.94 63.74 -62.49
CA MET A 1 38.65 63.76 -61.04
C MET A 1 37.18 63.60 -60.70
N SER A 2 36.23 64.40 -61.26
CA SER A 2 34.79 64.20 -60.99
C SER A 2 34.26 62.82 -61.40
N LYS A 3 34.61 62.36 -62.62
CA LYS A 3 34.08 61.11 -63.18
C LYS A 3 34.51 59.84 -62.42
N ASP A 4 35.75 59.79 -61.94
CA ASP A 4 36.23 58.64 -61.16
C ASP A 4 35.53 58.54 -59.80
N MET A 5 35.12 59.68 -59.22
CA MET A 5 34.39 59.71 -57.96
C MET A 5 32.96 59.22 -58.14
N ASP A 6 32.28 59.62 -59.22
CA ASP A 6 30.94 59.12 -59.56
C ASP A 6 30.94 57.61 -59.81
N ASP A 7 31.95 57.08 -60.51
CA ASP A 7 32.10 55.64 -60.75
C ASP A 7 32.39 54.87 -59.45
N THR A 8 33.05 55.51 -58.47
CA THR A 8 33.33 54.92 -57.15
C THR A 8 32.07 54.90 -56.28
N ILE A 9 31.27 55.98 -56.31
CA ILE A 9 29.98 56.04 -55.61
C ILE A 9 29.03 54.97 -56.17
N LYS A 10 28.94 54.86 -57.49
CA LYS A 10 28.09 53.86 -58.13
C LYS A 10 28.48 52.42 -57.76
N ARG A 11 29.79 52.13 -57.74
CA ARG A 11 30.29 50.82 -57.27
C ARG A 11 29.97 50.57 -55.81
N ALA A 12 30.05 51.60 -54.96
CA ALA A 12 29.70 51.49 -53.55
C ALA A 12 28.20 51.19 -53.36
N GLU A 13 27.32 51.86 -54.10
CA GLU A 13 25.88 51.61 -54.09
C GLU A 13 25.53 50.20 -54.57
N GLU A 14 26.16 49.72 -55.65
CA GLU A 14 26.00 48.34 -56.14
C GLU A 14 26.48 47.30 -55.10
N THR A 15 27.58 47.57 -54.40
CA THR A 15 28.04 46.69 -53.32
C THR A 15 27.10 46.68 -52.12
N LEU A 16 26.54 47.83 -51.74
CA LEU A 16 25.56 47.91 -50.65
C LEU A 16 24.28 47.14 -50.98
N ALA A 17 23.75 47.31 -52.19
CA ALA A 17 22.56 46.58 -52.64
C ALA A 17 22.78 45.06 -52.67
N ASN A 18 23.97 44.61 -53.09
CA ASN A 18 24.33 43.18 -53.06
C ASN A 18 24.48 42.65 -51.64
N LEU A 19 25.02 43.44 -50.71
CA LEU A 19 25.14 43.05 -49.29
C LEU A 19 23.75 42.91 -48.63
N ASP A 20 22.83 43.83 -48.91
CA ASP A 20 21.45 43.76 -48.41
C ASP A 20 20.71 42.53 -48.95
N ALA A 21 20.90 42.19 -50.23
CA ALA A 21 20.32 40.99 -50.82
C ALA A 21 20.86 39.70 -50.17
N ILE A 22 22.17 39.63 -49.91
CA ILE A 22 22.80 38.49 -49.22
C ILE A 22 22.29 38.37 -47.78
N ALA A 23 22.15 39.49 -47.07
CA ALA A 23 21.65 39.51 -45.70
C ALA A 23 20.20 39.01 -45.62
N ASN A 24 19.32 39.49 -46.52
CA ASN A 24 17.92 39.05 -46.56
C ASN A 24 17.80 37.56 -46.90
N GLN A 25 18.57 37.07 -47.87
CA GLN A 25 18.55 35.65 -48.23
C GLN A 25 19.08 34.75 -47.11
N SER A 26 20.11 35.21 -46.39
CA SER A 26 20.62 34.53 -45.18
C SER A 26 19.56 34.43 -44.07
N VAL A 27 18.71 35.44 -43.91
CA VAL A 27 17.63 35.44 -42.91
C VAL A 27 16.52 34.47 -43.33
N GLU A 28 16.10 34.48 -44.60
CA GLU A 28 15.08 33.57 -45.11
C GLU A 28 15.50 32.09 -45.00
N ASP A 29 16.75 31.76 -45.35
CA ASP A 29 17.28 30.41 -45.21
C ASP A 29 17.32 29.95 -43.75
N ALA A 30 17.67 30.85 -42.82
CA ALA A 30 17.66 30.58 -41.39
C ALA A 30 16.23 30.32 -40.88
N GLU A 31 15.26 31.14 -41.29
CA GLU A 31 13.86 30.93 -40.94
C GLU A 31 13.32 29.59 -41.47
N GLN A 32 13.63 29.24 -42.72
CA GLN A 32 13.18 27.96 -43.29
C GLN A 32 13.80 26.77 -42.54
N LYS A 33 15.09 26.86 -42.18
CA LYS A 33 15.77 25.81 -41.42
C LYS A 33 15.17 25.64 -40.02
N ILE A 34 14.83 26.74 -39.35
CA ILE A 34 14.16 26.72 -38.04
C ILE A 34 12.76 26.10 -38.17
N LYS A 35 11.95 26.54 -39.14
CA LYS A 35 10.60 26.00 -39.38
C LYS A 35 10.64 24.49 -39.63
N LYS A 36 11.58 24.01 -40.45
CA LYS A 36 11.76 22.58 -40.73
C LYS A 36 12.16 21.79 -39.47
N GLY A 37 13.04 22.34 -38.64
CA GLY A 37 13.44 21.75 -37.36
C GLY A 37 12.25 21.58 -36.40
N ILE A 38 11.45 22.64 -36.22
CA ILE A 38 10.27 22.62 -35.33
C ILE A 38 9.26 21.56 -35.78
N VAL A 39 8.94 21.50 -37.08
CA VAL A 39 8.00 20.50 -37.61
C VAL A 39 8.48 19.07 -37.34
N GLN A 40 9.79 18.81 -37.52
CA GLN A 40 10.36 17.50 -37.27
C GLN A 40 10.33 17.10 -35.79
N THR A 41 10.55 18.05 -34.87
CA THR A 41 10.42 17.81 -33.42
C THR A 41 8.99 17.50 -33.01
N ILE A 42 7.99 18.21 -33.55
CA ILE A 42 6.57 17.96 -33.26
C ILE A 42 6.17 16.55 -33.71
N ILE A 43 6.60 16.11 -34.90
CA ILE A 43 6.34 14.76 -35.40
C ILE A 43 6.94 13.71 -34.47
N TRP A 44 8.18 13.90 -34.02
CA TRP A 44 8.83 12.98 -33.08
C TRP A 44 8.06 12.84 -31.77
N ILE A 45 7.63 13.96 -31.17
CA ILE A 45 6.85 13.96 -29.93
C ILE A 45 5.53 13.20 -30.11
N ALA A 46 4.82 13.45 -31.21
CA ALA A 46 3.55 12.76 -31.51
C ALA A 46 3.73 11.25 -31.65
N VAL A 47 4.80 10.80 -32.32
CA VAL A 47 5.14 9.37 -32.45
C VAL A 47 5.46 8.76 -31.09
N THR A 48 6.27 9.43 -30.26
CA THR A 48 6.58 8.95 -28.90
C THR A 48 5.33 8.80 -28.05
N ILE A 49 4.43 9.78 -28.06
CA ILE A 49 3.15 9.71 -27.32
C ILE A 49 2.30 8.53 -27.81
N ALA A 50 2.19 8.33 -29.13
CA ALA A 50 1.45 7.21 -29.70
C ALA A 50 2.02 5.85 -29.27
N ILE A 51 3.35 5.71 -29.24
CA ILE A 51 4.02 4.51 -28.72
C ILE A 51 3.67 4.32 -27.25
N TYR A 52 3.80 5.34 -26.40
CA TYR A 52 3.44 5.23 -24.98
C TYR A 52 1.97 4.86 -24.77
N PHE A 53 1.05 5.34 -25.61
CA PHE A 53 -0.36 4.95 -25.55
C PHE A 53 -0.57 3.47 -25.90
N ILE A 54 0.07 2.98 -26.97
CA ILE A 54 -0.01 1.58 -27.38
C ILE A 54 0.57 0.66 -26.29
N TRP A 55 1.73 1.01 -25.73
CA TRP A 55 2.37 0.23 -24.68
C TRP A 55 1.67 0.35 -23.32
N GLY A 56 1.09 1.51 -23.01
CA GLY A 56 0.31 1.71 -21.79
C GLY A 56 -0.96 0.87 -21.79
N THR A 57 -1.69 0.83 -22.90
CA THR A 57 -2.92 0.02 -23.00
C THR A 57 -2.64 -1.49 -22.93
N THR A 58 -1.54 -1.97 -23.53
CA THR A 58 -1.15 -3.38 -23.40
C THR A 58 -0.71 -3.72 -21.98
N TRP A 59 0.03 -2.83 -21.31
CA TRP A 59 0.45 -3.03 -19.92
C TRP A 59 -0.75 -3.08 -18.96
N PHE A 60 -1.74 -2.18 -19.11
CA PHE A 60 -3.00 -2.23 -18.37
C PHE A 60 -3.78 -3.53 -18.60
N PHE A 61 -3.80 -4.03 -19.85
CA PHE A 61 -4.49 -5.28 -20.17
C PHE A 61 -3.84 -6.50 -19.49
N TRP A 62 -2.51 -6.58 -19.47
CA TRP A 62 -1.78 -7.63 -18.77
C TRP A 62 -1.91 -7.53 -17.24
N LEU A 63 -1.95 -6.31 -16.70
CA LEU A 63 -2.17 -6.09 -15.27
C LEU A 63 -3.57 -6.58 -14.84
N SER A 64 -4.63 -6.17 -15.57
CA SER A 64 -5.99 -6.63 -15.30
C SER A 64 -6.18 -8.14 -15.49
N PHE A 65 -5.44 -8.74 -16.43
CA PHE A 65 -5.43 -10.19 -16.61
C PHE A 65 -4.74 -10.90 -15.43
N ALA A 66 -3.59 -10.41 -14.98
CA ALA A 66 -2.88 -10.95 -13.82
C ALA A 66 -3.74 -10.88 -12.53
N PHE A 67 -4.42 -9.76 -12.28
CA PHE A 67 -5.33 -9.63 -11.15
C PHE A 67 -6.52 -10.61 -11.22
N ASN A 68 -7.09 -10.86 -12.40
CA ASN A 68 -8.15 -11.87 -12.55
C ASN A 68 -7.64 -13.30 -12.32
N VAL A 69 -6.46 -13.65 -12.84
CA VAL A 69 -5.88 -14.98 -12.65
C VAL A 69 -5.54 -15.22 -11.18
N ILE A 70 -4.95 -14.24 -10.49
CA ILE A 70 -4.64 -14.31 -9.07
C ILE A 70 -5.93 -14.39 -8.24
N GLY A 71 -6.96 -13.61 -8.56
CA GLY A 71 -8.25 -13.65 -7.87
C GLY A 71 -8.97 -14.99 -8.01
N VAL A 72 -8.96 -15.59 -9.20
CA VAL A 72 -9.56 -16.93 -9.43
C VAL A 72 -8.75 -18.02 -8.74
N ALA A 73 -7.41 -17.95 -8.78
CA ALA A 73 -6.55 -18.90 -8.09
C ALA A 73 -6.72 -18.82 -6.56
N GLY A 74 -6.79 -17.61 -5.99
CA GLY A 74 -7.06 -17.38 -4.58
C GLY A 74 -8.42 -17.94 -4.14
N LEU A 75 -9.47 -17.74 -4.95
CA LEU A 75 -10.81 -18.29 -4.66
C LEU A 75 -10.84 -19.82 -4.69
N VAL A 76 -10.11 -20.45 -5.62
CA VAL A 76 -10.00 -21.91 -5.68
C VAL A 76 -9.21 -22.43 -4.48
N PHE A 77 -8.11 -21.77 -4.12
CA PHE A 77 -7.31 -22.14 -2.95
C PHE A 77 -8.12 -22.02 -1.65
N ALA A 78 -8.84 -20.92 -1.44
CA ALA A 78 -9.72 -20.74 -0.29
C ALA A 78 -10.81 -21.83 -0.20
N LYS A 79 -11.42 -22.20 -1.34
CA LYS A 79 -12.39 -23.33 -1.37
C LYS A 79 -11.76 -24.67 -1.02
N VAL A 80 -10.53 -24.93 -1.46
CA VAL A 80 -9.81 -26.17 -1.13
C VAL A 80 -9.43 -26.20 0.35
N MET A 81 -8.99 -25.08 0.91
CA MET A 81 -8.67 -24.95 2.33
C MET A 81 -9.92 -25.13 3.19
N MET A 82 -11.03 -24.45 2.86
CA MET A 82 -12.34 -24.65 3.50
C MET A 82 -12.81 -26.10 3.44
N ALA A 83 -12.68 -26.77 2.30
CA ALA A 83 -13.07 -28.17 2.16
C ALA A 83 -12.18 -29.12 2.99
N LYS A 84 -10.87 -28.82 3.12
CA LYS A 84 -9.96 -29.56 3.99
C LYS A 84 -10.28 -29.33 5.46
N ALA A 85 -10.51 -28.09 5.87
CA ALA A 85 -10.90 -27.75 7.25
C ALA A 85 -12.23 -28.41 7.62
N TYR A 86 -13.23 -28.35 6.74
CA TYR A 86 -14.53 -29.01 6.95
C TYR A 86 -14.37 -30.53 7.08
N LYS A 87 -13.52 -31.14 6.24
CA LYS A 87 -13.24 -32.58 6.31
C LYS A 87 -12.51 -32.96 7.60
N ALA A 88 -11.48 -32.20 8.00
CA ALA A 88 -10.77 -32.42 9.27
C ALA A 88 -11.70 -32.29 10.49
N ARG A 89 -12.61 -31.30 10.47
CA ARG A 89 -13.64 -31.11 11.51
C ARG A 89 -14.65 -32.26 11.53
N SER A 90 -15.03 -32.79 10.36
CA SER A 90 -15.95 -33.94 10.27
C SER A 90 -15.32 -35.27 10.70
N GLU A 91 -14.00 -35.41 10.60
CA GLU A 91 -13.26 -36.59 11.07
C GLU A 91 -13.02 -36.55 12.59
N HIS A 92 -12.87 -35.36 13.19
CA HIS A 92 -12.87 -35.19 14.64
C HIS A 92 -14.25 -35.40 15.28
N ALA A 93 -15.34 -35.02 14.59
CA ALA A 93 -16.71 -35.26 15.06
C ALA A 93 -17.09 -36.76 15.14
N ALA A 94 -16.28 -37.67 14.58
CA ALA A 94 -16.52 -39.11 14.64
C ALA A 94 -15.75 -39.81 15.78
N ILE A 95 -14.98 -39.08 16.59
CA ILE A 95 -14.20 -39.63 17.73
C ILE A 95 -14.87 -39.34 19.09
N ASP A 96 -15.98 -38.58 19.13
CA ASP A 96 -16.63 -38.18 20.39
C ASP A 96 -17.97 -38.87 20.70
N ASP A 97 -18.29 -39.99 20.02
CA ASP A 97 -19.47 -40.80 20.37
C ASP A 97 -19.29 -41.56 21.71
N GLU A 98 -18.15 -41.42 22.39
CA GLU A 98 -17.88 -42.00 23.72
C GLU A 98 -17.70 -40.94 24.84
N PHE A 99 -17.85 -39.64 24.54
CA PHE A 99 -17.71 -38.54 25.52
C PHE A 99 -18.88 -37.54 25.53
N SER A 100 -20.05 -37.96 25.00
CA SER A 100 -21.25 -37.11 24.85
C SER A 100 -22.08 -36.89 26.13
N ASP A 101 -21.70 -37.45 27.28
CA ASP A 101 -22.52 -37.39 28.51
C ASP A 101 -22.05 -36.28 29.50
N TYR A 102 -21.07 -35.45 29.11
CA TYR A 102 -20.53 -34.36 29.95
C TYR A 102 -20.56 -32.96 29.33
N LEU A 103 -21.02 -32.79 28.09
CA LEU A 103 -21.22 -31.47 27.50
C LEU A 103 -22.68 -31.04 27.66
N ASP A 104 -23.02 -30.76 28.92
CA ASP A 104 -24.27 -30.11 29.29
C ASP A 104 -24.20 -28.64 28.87
N ASN A 105 -24.76 -28.33 27.69
CA ASN A 105 -25.32 -27.03 27.31
C ASN A 105 -24.57 -25.75 27.73
N ASP A 106 -23.32 -25.56 27.31
CA ASP A 106 -22.85 -24.19 27.09
C ASP A 106 -23.38 -23.75 25.72
N GLU A 107 -24.54 -23.08 25.75
CA GLU A 107 -25.06 -22.32 24.64
C GLU A 107 -23.91 -21.47 24.08
N VAL A 108 -23.51 -21.72 22.83
CA VAL A 108 -22.72 -20.75 22.07
C VAL A 108 -23.63 -19.55 21.89
N GLU A 109 -23.72 -18.69 22.91
CA GLU A 109 -24.35 -17.39 22.79
C GLU A 109 -23.61 -16.70 21.66
N ASP A 110 -24.33 -16.37 20.58
CA ASP A 110 -23.87 -15.44 19.57
C ASP A 110 -23.59 -14.12 20.29
N ARG A 111 -22.38 -13.98 20.85
CA ARG A 111 -21.94 -12.78 21.58
C ARG A 111 -21.97 -11.65 20.56
N GLU A 112 -22.99 -10.81 20.65
CA GLU A 112 -23.14 -9.66 19.76
C GLU A 112 -22.04 -8.63 20.11
N TYR A 113 -20.87 -8.80 19.50
CA TYR A 113 -19.77 -7.86 19.67
C TYR A 113 -20.17 -6.47 19.19
N ASP A 114 -19.74 -5.45 19.93
CA ASP A 114 -19.86 -4.08 19.47
C ASP A 114 -18.95 -3.81 18.26
N GLU A 115 -19.04 -2.62 17.68
CA GLU A 115 -18.25 -2.29 16.48
C GLU A 115 -16.74 -2.33 16.73
N LYS A 116 -16.29 -2.00 17.95
CA LYS A 116 -14.88 -1.94 18.33
C LYS A 116 -14.32 -3.34 18.54
N GLN A 117 -15.07 -4.17 19.24
CA GLN A 117 -14.76 -5.58 19.46
C GLN A 117 -14.63 -6.32 18.13
N LYS A 118 -15.52 -6.07 17.17
CA LYS A 118 -15.41 -6.62 15.79
C LYS A 118 -14.14 -6.18 15.05
N VAL A 119 -13.64 -4.97 15.30
CA VAL A 119 -12.40 -4.48 14.69
C VAL A 119 -11.18 -5.17 15.33
N LEU A 120 -11.22 -5.38 16.66
CA LEU A 120 -10.19 -6.13 17.37
C LEU A 120 -10.18 -7.62 16.96
N GLU A 121 -11.34 -8.27 16.92
CA GLU A 121 -11.50 -9.66 16.46
C GLU A 121 -10.86 -9.87 15.08
N ARG A 122 -11.12 -8.95 14.13
CA ARG A 122 -10.50 -9.00 12.79
C ARG A 122 -8.98 -8.87 12.83
N LEU A 123 -8.44 -8.05 13.72
CA LEU A 123 -7.00 -7.96 13.91
C LEU A 123 -6.45 -9.32 14.37
N LEU A 124 -7.04 -9.90 15.42
CA LEU A 124 -6.58 -11.15 16.00
C LEU A 124 -6.68 -12.32 15.01
N ASN A 125 -7.79 -12.41 14.25
CA ASN A 125 -7.93 -13.39 13.16
C ASN A 125 -6.85 -13.18 12.07
N SER A 126 -6.55 -11.94 11.70
CA SER A 126 -5.50 -11.65 10.71
C SER A 126 -4.11 -12.06 11.21
N LEU A 127 -3.82 -11.87 12.50
CA LEU A 127 -2.53 -12.27 13.09
C LEU A 127 -2.41 -13.79 13.20
N ALA A 128 -3.49 -14.48 13.58
CA ALA A 128 -3.52 -15.94 13.60
C ALA A 128 -3.31 -16.55 12.20
N GLU A 129 -3.94 -15.98 11.17
CA GLU A 129 -3.69 -16.38 9.78
C GLU A 129 -2.22 -16.22 9.39
N ILE A 130 -1.58 -15.11 9.79
CA ILE A 130 -0.15 -14.88 9.56
C ILE A 130 0.69 -15.91 10.32
N ALA A 131 0.30 -16.26 11.55
CA ALA A 131 0.99 -17.21 12.41
C ALA A 131 1.09 -18.62 11.79
N LEU A 132 0.10 -19.02 10.99
CA LEU A 132 0.10 -20.31 10.30
C LEU A 132 1.29 -20.48 9.35
N GLU A 133 1.73 -19.39 8.72
CA GLU A 133 2.87 -19.39 7.80
C GLU A 133 4.16 -18.85 8.46
N ASN A 134 4.01 -17.98 9.47
CA ASN A 134 5.10 -17.25 10.12
C ASN A 134 5.00 -17.35 11.64
N GLY A 135 5.41 -18.50 12.20
CA GLY A 135 5.35 -18.75 13.64
C GLY A 135 6.22 -17.81 14.51
N GLU A 136 7.17 -17.09 13.91
CA GLU A 136 7.96 -16.03 14.56
C GLU A 136 7.12 -14.86 15.07
N ILE A 137 5.85 -14.76 14.68
CA ILE A 137 4.95 -13.73 15.19
C ILE A 137 4.83 -13.75 16.73
N TYR A 138 5.01 -14.94 17.33
CA TYR A 138 5.01 -15.12 18.78
C TYR A 138 6.38 -14.88 19.43
N ASP A 139 7.44 -14.64 18.65
CA ASP A 139 8.76 -14.32 19.20
C ASP A 139 8.71 -12.98 19.93
N THR A 140 9.47 -12.88 21.03
CA THR A 140 9.47 -11.69 21.89
C THR A 140 9.76 -10.41 21.11
N ASP A 141 10.76 -10.42 20.22
CA ASP A 141 11.12 -9.26 19.41
C ASP A 141 10.00 -8.80 18.48
N CYS A 142 9.19 -9.74 17.97
CA CYS A 142 8.05 -9.41 17.12
C CYS A 142 6.89 -8.84 17.93
N ARG A 143 6.51 -9.52 19.01
CA ARG A 143 5.45 -9.07 19.93
C ARG A 143 5.74 -7.67 20.46
N GLU A 144 6.97 -7.39 20.88
CA GLU A 144 7.38 -6.06 21.35
C GLU A 144 7.23 -4.99 20.26
N GLN A 145 7.67 -5.25 19.03
CA GLN A 145 7.54 -4.30 17.92
C GLN A 145 6.09 -4.06 17.49
N MET A 146 5.25 -5.10 17.52
CA MET A 146 3.82 -4.98 17.24
C MET A 146 3.13 -4.15 18.33
N SER A 147 3.43 -4.42 19.61
CA SER A 147 2.92 -3.66 20.74
C SER A 147 3.35 -2.19 20.67
N ASP A 148 4.62 -1.92 20.40
CA ASP A 148 5.11 -0.55 20.19
C ASP A 148 4.34 0.18 19.08
N ALA A 149 4.05 -0.51 17.96
CA ALA A 149 3.28 0.08 16.88
C ALA A 149 1.86 0.47 17.30
N VAL A 150 1.14 -0.41 17.99
CA VAL A 150 -0.23 -0.12 18.48
C VAL A 150 -0.19 0.98 19.55
N PHE A 151 0.75 0.92 20.49
CA PHE A 151 0.85 1.90 21.56
C PHE A 151 1.13 3.29 21.04
N ASN A 152 2.10 3.43 20.13
CA ASN A 152 2.46 4.74 19.62
C ASN A 152 1.43 5.30 18.61
N ALA A 153 0.86 4.46 17.75
CA ALA A 153 -0.05 4.91 16.70
C ALA A 153 -1.51 5.07 17.15
N PHE A 154 -1.99 4.19 18.02
CA PHE A 154 -3.39 4.16 18.45
C PHE A 154 -3.57 4.63 19.90
N ILE A 155 -2.89 4.00 20.87
CA ILE A 155 -3.12 4.29 22.30
C ILE A 155 -2.73 5.74 22.64
N PHE A 156 -1.47 6.09 22.39
CA PHE A 156 -0.92 7.43 22.65
C PHE A 156 -1.19 8.44 21.53
N GLU A 157 -1.59 7.97 20.35
CA GLU A 157 -1.79 8.79 19.15
C GLU A 157 -0.64 9.79 18.93
N LYS A 158 0.62 9.29 18.99
CA LYS A 158 1.80 10.14 18.86
C LYS A 158 1.81 10.82 17.51
N LYS A 159 1.71 12.15 17.55
CA LYS A 159 1.79 12.98 16.34
C LYS A 159 3.11 12.69 15.61
N ASP A 160 3.01 12.51 14.29
CA ASP A 160 4.13 12.22 13.39
C ASP A 160 4.76 10.82 13.57
N TYR A 161 4.16 9.92 14.37
CA TYR A 161 4.58 8.52 14.39
C TYR A 161 4.27 7.84 13.06
N VAL A 162 5.23 7.05 12.59
CA VAL A 162 5.12 6.24 11.37
C VAL A 162 5.29 4.80 11.78
N THR A 163 4.26 3.99 11.55
CA THR A 163 4.28 2.55 11.80
C THR A 163 5.47 1.90 11.07
N PRO A 164 6.31 1.11 11.76
CA PRO A 164 7.46 0.46 11.15
C PRO A 164 7.00 -0.55 10.11
N LYS A 165 7.84 -0.80 9.09
CA LYS A 165 7.56 -1.81 8.05
C LYS A 165 8.16 -3.18 8.38
N THR A 166 8.82 -3.30 9.51
CA THR A 166 9.50 -4.51 9.98
C THR A 166 9.13 -4.73 11.43
N PHE A 167 8.84 -5.97 11.75
CA PHE A 167 8.35 -6.48 13.04
C PHE A 167 9.15 -7.72 13.46
N GLY A 168 10.38 -7.90 12.98
CA GLY A 168 11.24 -9.01 13.42
C GLY A 168 11.01 -10.37 12.75
N LEU A 169 10.06 -10.50 11.81
CA LEU A 169 9.92 -11.72 10.99
C LEU A 169 11.09 -11.85 9.99
N TYR A 170 11.49 -13.07 9.64
CA TYR A 170 12.59 -13.31 8.70
C TYR A 170 12.25 -12.94 7.25
N ASP A 171 11.00 -13.17 6.84
CA ASP A 171 10.55 -12.95 5.48
C ASP A 171 9.95 -11.55 5.30
N LYS A 172 10.03 -11.01 4.09
CA LYS A 172 9.50 -9.67 3.83
C LYS A 172 7.96 -9.70 3.80
N GLU A 173 7.42 -10.79 3.30
CA GLU A 173 5.99 -11.00 3.10
C GLU A 173 5.24 -11.05 4.44
N GLY A 174 5.72 -11.78 5.44
CA GLY A 174 5.18 -11.77 6.80
C GLY A 174 5.22 -10.39 7.45
N ASN A 175 6.34 -9.67 7.34
CA ASN A 175 6.45 -8.29 7.83
C ASN A 175 5.43 -7.34 7.18
N ASP A 176 5.24 -7.43 5.86
CA ASP A 176 4.26 -6.63 5.13
C ASP A 176 2.82 -7.00 5.54
N ALA A 177 2.56 -8.28 5.83
CA ALA A 177 1.25 -8.76 6.29
C ALA A 177 0.91 -8.21 7.68
N VAL A 178 1.85 -8.30 8.64
CA VAL A 178 1.70 -7.71 9.99
C VAL A 178 1.48 -6.20 9.90
N TYR A 179 2.29 -5.50 9.10
CA TYR A 179 2.09 -4.07 8.84
C TYR A 179 0.67 -3.76 8.36
N THR A 180 0.18 -4.55 7.42
CA THR A 180 -1.16 -4.35 6.82
C THR A 180 -2.27 -4.59 7.84
N ALA A 181 -2.18 -5.67 8.64
CA ALA A 181 -3.13 -5.99 9.68
C ALA A 181 -3.21 -4.88 10.74
N LEU A 182 -2.05 -4.47 11.29
CA LEU A 182 -1.97 -3.41 12.29
C LEU A 182 -2.46 -2.06 11.75
N ASN A 183 -2.03 -1.67 10.55
CA ASN A 183 -2.44 -0.40 9.96
C ASN A 183 -3.96 -0.38 9.66
N THR A 184 -4.54 -1.50 9.27
CA THR A 184 -5.99 -1.62 9.05
C THR A 184 -6.75 -1.47 10.37
N TYR A 185 -6.29 -2.12 11.44
CA TYR A 185 -6.85 -1.94 12.78
C TYR A 185 -6.77 -0.47 13.22
N ILE A 186 -5.58 0.13 13.21
CA ILE A 186 -5.33 1.51 13.66
C ILE A 186 -6.23 2.49 12.89
N THR A 187 -6.25 2.41 11.56
CA THR A 187 -7.02 3.35 10.73
C THR A 187 -8.53 3.23 10.91
N THR A 188 -9.03 2.02 11.21
CA THR A 188 -10.46 1.78 11.48
C THR A 188 -10.83 2.19 12.90
N MET A 189 -9.95 1.94 13.87
CA MET A 189 -10.23 2.12 15.29
C MET A 189 -10.10 3.59 15.75
N LEU A 190 -9.18 4.38 15.17
CA LEU A 190 -9.01 5.81 15.48
C LEU A 190 -10.33 6.62 15.43
N PRO A 191 -11.15 6.58 14.37
CA PRO A 191 -12.41 7.32 14.34
C PRO A 191 -13.44 6.82 15.38
N LEU A 192 -13.40 5.53 15.74
CA LEU A 192 -14.27 4.94 16.78
C LEU A 192 -13.84 5.34 18.20
N ALA A 193 -12.55 5.68 18.37
CA ALA A 193 -11.95 6.09 19.64
C ALA A 193 -11.62 7.60 19.71
N LYS A 194 -12.23 8.43 18.86
CA LYS A 194 -11.90 9.86 18.72
C LYS A 194 -12.02 10.67 20.02
N ASP A 195 -12.94 10.27 20.90
CA ASP A 195 -13.21 10.95 22.18
C ASP A 195 -12.59 10.20 23.37
N ALA A 196 -11.88 9.10 23.11
CA ALA A 196 -11.25 8.27 24.14
C ALA A 196 -9.87 8.82 24.52
N ASN A 197 -9.54 8.74 25.82
CA ASN A 197 -8.18 8.95 26.31
C ASN A 197 -7.35 7.66 26.18
N ASP A 198 -6.05 7.73 26.48
CA ASP A 198 -5.14 6.60 26.36
C ASP A 198 -5.60 5.37 27.15
N GLU A 199 -6.12 5.56 28.37
CA GLU A 199 -6.64 4.48 29.22
C GLU A 199 -7.83 3.78 28.57
N ALA A 200 -8.81 4.54 28.06
CA ALA A 200 -9.97 3.99 27.38
C ALA A 200 -9.59 3.34 26.03
N ARG A 201 -8.54 3.81 25.36
CA ARG A 201 -8.02 3.15 24.14
C ARG A 201 -7.32 1.84 24.47
N LEU A 202 -6.61 1.77 25.60
CA LEU A 202 -6.00 0.54 26.09
C LEU A 202 -7.08 -0.49 26.45
N ASP A 203 -8.12 -0.05 27.16
CA ASP A 203 -9.29 -0.87 27.49
C ASP A 203 -9.97 -1.42 26.22
N MET A 204 -10.14 -0.61 25.18
CA MET A 204 -10.66 -1.07 23.88
C MET A 204 -9.74 -2.05 23.15
N PHE A 205 -8.44 -2.03 23.42
CA PHE A 205 -7.45 -2.90 22.76
C PHE A 205 -7.25 -4.22 23.51
N GLN A 206 -7.37 -4.20 24.84
CA GLN A 206 -7.27 -5.36 25.74
C GLN A 206 -8.65 -5.88 26.18
N ASP A 207 -9.69 -5.59 25.39
CA ASP A 207 -11.04 -6.07 25.65
C ASP A 207 -11.10 -7.61 25.55
N ASP A 208 -12.12 -8.21 26.16
CA ASP A 208 -12.35 -9.66 26.21
C ASP A 208 -12.87 -10.19 24.87
N VAL A 209 -12.01 -10.11 23.86
CA VAL A 209 -12.25 -10.57 22.48
C VAL A 209 -11.24 -11.66 22.16
N GLU A 210 -11.76 -12.78 21.67
CA GLU A 210 -10.98 -13.92 21.21
C GLU A 210 -11.08 -14.02 19.69
N ASN A 211 -10.04 -14.55 19.05
CA ASN A 211 -10.10 -14.97 17.66
C ASN A 211 -10.81 -16.33 17.49
N GLU A 212 -10.90 -16.83 16.26
CA GLU A 212 -11.55 -18.13 15.97
C GLU A 212 -10.90 -19.34 16.68
N ASP A 213 -9.62 -19.22 17.06
CA ASP A 213 -8.84 -20.25 17.75
C ASP A 213 -8.80 -20.06 19.28
N GLY A 214 -9.49 -19.05 19.82
CA GLY A 214 -9.53 -18.73 21.25
C GLY A 214 -8.35 -17.92 21.78
N GLU A 215 -7.53 -17.35 20.89
CA GLU A 215 -6.40 -16.49 21.28
C GLU A 215 -6.88 -15.05 21.53
N THR A 216 -6.37 -14.46 22.60
CA THR A 216 -6.70 -13.10 23.05
C THR A 216 -5.60 -12.10 22.62
N PRO A 217 -5.79 -10.78 22.81
CA PRO A 217 -4.73 -9.81 22.58
C PRO A 217 -3.45 -10.09 23.39
N ASP A 218 -3.54 -10.71 24.57
CA ASP A 218 -2.37 -11.04 25.40
C ASP A 218 -1.41 -11.99 24.67
N GLU A 219 -1.93 -12.97 23.92
CA GLU A 219 -1.10 -13.93 23.19
C GLU A 219 -0.20 -13.23 22.15
N PHE A 220 -0.71 -12.20 21.46
CA PHE A 220 0.04 -11.48 20.43
C PHE A 220 0.83 -10.29 20.96
N PHE A 221 0.32 -9.56 21.95
CA PHE A 221 0.87 -8.26 22.36
C PHE A 221 1.39 -8.23 23.80
N GLY A 222 1.01 -9.23 24.59
CA GLY A 222 1.23 -9.25 26.03
C GLY A 222 0.22 -8.38 26.78
N TRP A 223 0.09 -8.64 28.06
CA TRP A 223 -0.72 -7.87 28.98
C TRP A 223 0.08 -6.69 29.53
N ILE A 224 -0.56 -5.52 29.56
CA ILE A 224 0.00 -4.29 30.13
C ILE A 224 -1.03 -3.73 31.08
N ASP A 225 -0.65 -3.58 32.34
CA ASP A 225 -1.49 -2.94 33.33
C ASP A 225 -1.57 -1.43 33.07
N VAL A 226 -2.75 -0.86 33.29
CA VAL A 226 -3.02 0.59 33.15
C VAL A 226 -2.04 1.44 33.98
N GLU A 227 -1.56 0.90 35.10
CA GLU A 227 -0.59 1.57 35.98
C GLU A 227 0.81 1.68 35.35
N ASP A 228 1.18 0.72 34.51
CA ASP A 228 2.44 0.76 33.76
C ASP A 228 2.33 1.66 32.52
N LEU A 229 1.13 1.83 31.95
CA LEU A 229 0.87 2.82 30.89
C LEU A 229 1.25 4.24 31.32
N ALA A 230 1.01 4.60 32.59
CA ALA A 230 1.36 5.92 33.11
C ALA A 230 2.87 6.16 33.17
N ARG A 231 3.69 5.10 33.22
CA ARG A 231 5.16 5.19 33.28
C ARG A 231 5.83 5.27 31.91
N SER A 232 5.12 4.87 30.85
CA SER A 232 5.65 4.78 29.48
C SER A 232 5.41 6.02 28.62
N ARG A 233 4.66 7.02 29.14
CA ARG A 233 4.55 8.37 28.56
C ARG A 233 5.83 9.17 28.72
#